data_AF-A0A7W7SLY1-F1
#
_entry.id   AF-A0A7W7SLY1-F1
#
_cell.length_a   1.000
_cell.length_b   1.000
_cell.length_c   1.000
_cell.angle_alpha   90.00
_cell.angle_beta   90.00
_cell.angle_gamma   90.00
#
_symmetry.space_group_name_H-M   'P 1'
#
loop_
_entity.id
_entity.type
_entity.pdbx_description
1 polymer ?
#
loop_
_entity_poly.entity_id
_entity_poly.type
_entity_poly.pdbx_seq_one_letter_code
_entity_poly.pdbx_strand_id
1 'polypeptide(L)' 'MKFLLEVDLNDPASPDDAAELGRILRYWAGNLKHYSLEPGSGEDVYDSAYRKVGQWSVTLPTADADGSEAAPSGPAA' A
#
# COMPACT_ATOMS: atom_id res chain seq x y z
N MET A 1 -2.60 8.79 -10.76
CA MET A 1 -1.84 8.69 -9.50
C MET A 1 -2.52 7.63 -8.66
N LYS A 2 -1.76 6.72 -8.06
CA LYS A 2 -2.30 5.58 -7.32
C LYS A 2 -1.83 5.67 -5.87
N PHE A 3 -2.76 5.57 -4.94
CA PHE A 3 -2.47 5.44 -3.53
C PHE A 3 -2.67 3.98 -3.12
N LEU A 4 -1.71 3.40 -2.40
CA LEU A 4 -1.77 2.03 -1.89
C LEU A 4 -1.43 2.04 -0.40
N LEU A 5 -2.28 1.42 0.41
CA LEU A 5 -2.03 1.12 1.83
C LEU A 5 -2.08 -0.40 1.98
N GLU A 6 -0.96 -0.97 2.40
CA GLU A 6 -0.84 -2.39 2.69
C GLU A 6 -0.55 -2.57 4.18
N VAL A 7 -1.34 -3.44 4.82
CA VAL A 7 -1.24 -3.75 6.25
C VAL A 7 -1.31 -5.26 6.40
N ASP A 8 -0.31 -5.83 7.06
CA ASP A 8 -0.33 -7.21 7.52
C ASP A 8 -1.15 -7.30 8.80
N LEU A 9 -2.18 -8.15 8.77
CA LEU A 9 -3.08 -8.40 9.89
C LEU A 9 -2.75 -9.71 10.62
N ASN A 10 -1.78 -10.50 10.16
CA ASN A 10 -1.39 -11.75 10.82
C ASN A 10 -0.52 -11.51 12.06
N ASP A 11 -0.91 -10.55 12.88
CA ASP A 11 -0.19 -10.20 14.08
C ASP A 11 -0.68 -11.05 15.27
N PRO A 12 0.11 -12.02 15.77
CA PRO A 12 -0.29 -12.85 16.90
C PRO A 12 -0.41 -12.08 18.22
N ALA A 13 0.01 -10.81 18.28
CA ALA A 13 -0.07 -9.97 19.46
C ALA A 13 -1.26 -8.99 19.46
N SER A 14 -2.03 -8.92 18.36
CA SER A 14 -3.30 -8.19 18.31
C SER A 14 -4.45 -9.12 18.68
N PRO A 15 -5.19 -8.87 19.77
CA PRO A 15 -6.35 -9.68 20.13
C PRO A 15 -7.58 -9.38 19.25
N ASP A 16 -7.57 -8.29 18.48
CA ASP A 16 -8.65 -7.85 17.61
C ASP A 16 -8.11 -7.07 16.39
N ASP A 17 -7.90 -7.79 15.29
CA ASP A 17 -7.38 -7.23 14.03
C ASP A 17 -8.26 -6.12 13.46
N ALA A 18 -9.57 -6.17 13.69
CA ALA A 18 -10.49 -5.15 13.19
C ALA A 18 -10.34 -3.84 13.98
N ALA A 19 -10.17 -3.93 15.30
CA ALA A 19 -9.91 -2.78 16.15
C ALA A 19 -8.57 -2.11 15.81
N GLU A 20 -7.50 -2.89 15.63
CA GLU A 20 -6.18 -2.35 15.26
C GLU A 20 -6.16 -1.76 13.84
N LEU A 21 -6.76 -2.45 12.86
CA LEU A 21 -6.89 -1.89 11.51
C LEU A 21 -7.69 -0.58 11.52
N GLY A 22 -8.79 -0.52 12.25
CA GLY A 22 -9.58 0.70 12.40
C GLY A 22 -8.77 1.86 12.99
N ARG A 23 -7.92 1.55 13.98
CA ARG A 23 -7.02 2.51 14.62
C ARG A 23 -5.94 3.02 13.64
N ILE A 24 -5.30 2.11 12.92
CA ILE A 24 -4.30 2.41 11.87
C ILE A 24 -4.90 3.34 10.83
N LEU A 25 -6.08 3.00 10.29
CA LEU A 25 -6.77 3.79 9.29
C LEU A 25 -7.08 5.20 9.81
N ARG A 26 -7.55 5.33 11.06
CA ARG A 26 -7.88 6.63 11.65
C ARG A 26 -6.66 7.52 11.84
N TYR A 27 -5.55 6.99 12.36
CA TYR A 27 -4.37 7.79 12.65
C TYR A 27 -3.67 8.24 11.38
N TRP A 28 -3.39 7.31 10.48
CA TRP A 28 -2.67 7.65 9.27
C TRP A 28 -3.50 8.57 8.35
N ALA A 29 -4.81 8.29 8.18
CA ALA A 29 -5.67 9.18 7.41
C ALA A 29 -5.76 10.60 8.01
N GLY A 30 -5.70 10.73 9.33
CA GLY A 30 -5.63 12.03 10.01
C GLY A 30 -4.32 12.79 9.76
N ASN A 31 -3.22 12.06 9.53
CA ASN A 31 -1.91 12.63 9.25
C ASN A 31 -1.73 13.03 7.79
N LEU A 32 -2.57 12.54 6.87
CA LEU A 32 -2.47 12.82 5.43
C LEU A 32 -2.34 14.30 5.06
N LYS A 33 -2.97 15.18 5.84
CA LYS A 33 -2.87 16.65 5.68
C LYS A 33 -1.45 17.21 5.78
N HIS A 34 -0.49 16.44 6.27
CA HIS A 34 0.91 16.81 6.39
C HIS A 34 1.78 16.38 5.20
N TYR A 35 1.23 15.65 4.24
CA TYR A 35 1.96 15.17 3.06
C TYR A 35 1.42 15.82 1.79
N SER A 36 2.31 16.12 0.85
CA SER A 36 1.94 16.66 -0.47
C SER A 36 1.24 15.63 -1.37
N LEU A 37 1.27 14.33 -0.99
CA LEU A 37 0.69 13.21 -1.74
C LEU A 37 1.18 13.15 -3.20
N GLU A 38 2.47 13.33 -3.40
CA GLU A 38 3.13 13.28 -4.72
C GLU A 38 3.72 11.89 -5.00
N PRO A 39 3.94 11.50 -6.26
CA PRO A 39 4.55 10.21 -6.58
C PRO A 39 5.93 10.09 -5.90
N GLY A 40 6.14 8.98 -5.20
CA GLY A 40 7.32 8.79 -4.34
C GLY A 40 7.07 9.09 -2.86
N SER A 41 5.91 9.66 -2.49
CA SER A 41 5.50 9.79 -1.08
C SER A 41 5.17 8.42 -0.50
N GLY A 42 5.50 8.21 0.78
CA GLY A 42 5.18 6.99 1.50
C GLY A 42 5.71 7.03 2.93
N GLU A 43 5.16 6.17 3.79
CA GLU A 43 5.67 5.94 5.14
C GLU A 43 5.29 4.55 5.64
N ASP A 44 6.08 4.05 6.57
CA ASP A 44 5.80 2.83 7.31
C ASP A 44 4.57 3.00 8.21
N VAL A 45 3.81 1.92 8.32
CA VAL A 45 2.63 1.83 9.18
C VAL A 45 2.98 0.98 10.39
N TYR A 46 2.63 1.47 11.58
CA TYR A 46 2.92 0.83 12.85
C TYR A 46 1.65 0.53 13.64
N ASP A 47 1.67 -0.58 14.37
CA ASP A 47 0.60 -0.97 15.29
C ASP A 47 0.67 -0.22 16.64
N SER A 48 -0.09 -0.68 17.64
CA SER A 48 -0.14 -0.06 18.97
C SER A 48 1.08 -0.38 19.82
N ALA A 49 1.82 -1.42 19.45
CA ALA A 49 3.07 -1.86 20.08
C ALA A 49 4.32 -1.30 19.37
N TYR A 50 4.15 -0.33 18.45
CA TYR A 50 5.23 0.27 17.65
C TYR A 50 5.99 -0.72 16.76
N ARG A 51 5.33 -1.79 16.33
CA ARG A 51 5.89 -2.71 15.33
C ARG A 51 5.42 -2.31 13.95
N LYS A 52 6.33 -2.39 12.98
CA LYS A 52 6.01 -2.16 11.58
C LYS A 52 5.08 -3.28 11.12
N VAL A 53 3.90 -2.90 10.63
CA VAL A 53 2.86 -3.81 10.12
C VAL A 53 2.50 -3.51 8.67
N GLY A 54 3.09 -2.49 8.06
CA GLY A 54 2.75 -2.14 6.69
C GLY A 54 3.45 -0.90 6.19
N GLN A 55 2.93 -0.40 5.08
CA GLN A 55 3.38 0.85 4.47
C GLN A 55 2.25 1.43 3.63
N TRP A 56 2.27 2.74 3.44
CA TRP A 56 1.54 3.37 2.36
C TRP A 56 2.49 3.99 1.33
N SER A 57 2.01 4.11 0.10
CA SER A 57 2.76 4.78 -0.97
C SER A 57 1.84 5.47 -1.97
N VAL A 58 2.37 6.53 -2.58
CA VAL A 58 1.79 7.17 -3.76
C VAL A 58 2.70 6.87 -4.94
N THR A 59 2.17 6.18 -5.93
CA THR A 59 2.90 5.87 -7.17
C THR A 59 2.28 6.64 -8.34
N LEU A 60 3.06 6.75 -9.41
CA LEU A 60 2.48 7.00 -10.72
C LEU A 60 1.40 5.94 -10.98
N PRO A 61 0.34 6.28 -11.73
CA PRO A 61 -0.56 5.24 -12.21
C PRO A 61 0.29 4.27 -13.03
N THR A 62 0.47 3.06 -12.54
CA THR A 62 1.01 1.98 -13.34
C THR A 62 0.04 1.83 -14.50
N ALA A 63 0.49 2.13 -15.73
CA ALA A 63 -0.23 1.63 -16.91
C ALA A 63 -0.33 0.13 -16.67
N ASP A 64 -1.56 -0.36 -16.53
CA ASP A 64 -1.84 -1.68 -16.02
C ASP A 64 -0.84 -2.68 -16.58
N ALA A 65 -0.13 -3.39 -15.69
CA ALA A 65 0.53 -4.64 -16.05
C ALA A 65 -0.54 -5.74 -16.27
N ASP A 66 -1.62 -5.38 -16.96
CA ASP A 66 -2.62 -6.28 -17.51
C ASP A 66 -2.49 -6.18 -19.02
N GLY A 67 -1.50 -6.92 -19.50
CA GLY A 67 -0.99 -6.86 -20.86
C GLY A 67 0.13 -7.86 -21.05
N SER A 68 -0.02 -9.05 -20.47
CA SER A 68 0.65 -10.23 -21.01
C SER A 68 0.05 -10.54 -22.39
N GLU A 69 0.33 -9.69 -23.38
CA GLU A 69 0.31 -10.11 -24.77
C GLU A 69 1.71 -10.60 -25.08
N ALA A 70 1.88 -11.91 -25.03
CA ALA A 70 3.04 -12.57 -25.61
C ALA A 70 3.19 -12.07 -27.05
N ALA A 71 4.33 -11.45 -27.34
CA ALA A 71 4.62 -10.88 -28.65
C ALA A 71 4.33 -11.92 -29.76
N PRO A 72 3.66 -11.55 -30.87
CA PRO A 72 3.62 -12.42 -32.03
C PRO A 72 5.05 -12.58 -32.53
N SER A 73 5.55 -13.82 -32.45
CA SER A 73 6.78 -14.22 -33.11
C SER A 73 6.64 -13.92 -34.61
N GLY A 74 7.41 -12.95 -35.09
CA GLY A 74 7.54 -12.61 -36.51
C GLY A 74 8.17 -13.77 -37.31
N PRO A 75 8.19 -13.62 -38.65
CA PRO A 75 7.77 -14.66 -39.57
C PRO A 75 8.87 -15.68 -39.87
N ALA A 76 8.49 -16.96 -40.02
CA ALA A 76 9.31 -17.93 -40.73
C ALA A 76 8.90 -17.92 -42.21
N ALA A 77 9.93 -17.79 -43.05
CA ALA A 77 9.90 -17.74 -44.51
C ALA A 77 9.34 -19.01 -45.18
#